data_AF-A0A9N9NCQ0-F1
#
_entry.id   AF-A0A9N9NCQ0-F1
#
_cell.length_a   1.000
_cell.length_b   1.000
_cell.length_c   1.000
_cell.angle_alpha   90.00
_cell.angle_beta   90.00
_cell.angle_gamma   90.00
#
_symmetry.space_group_name_H-M   'P 1'
#
loop_
_entity.id
_entity.type
_entity.pdbx_description
1 polymer ?
#
loop_
_entity_poly.entity_id
_entity_poly.type
_entity_poly.pdbx_seq_one_letter_code
_entity_poly.pdbx_strand_id
1 'polypeptide(L)'
;QKDRIEDITGNIPLFLNVLLESDCKDFEDALGYLYQQLISKIQDPMTNFSDTIPERRRELHVFLVCFVIEGYPPSGYGVNDFDNRFFYIENHLCHYVCGMARDCMAKHLYEKGKMEVFTNIKWISCIEKFKNNPSVKVFFVEKACIASIFKNGIMANRVNFKPDDMEFFYDEKQIRFYSNEGKCMFYLPRCWNQEAIDGLLISQTNNKLYVAPVQITLDKSSHSDSEGKFFSSVWPNLKSNLSCFEDRLEIIFIWITNESDTDVTVESKSRKTRNKSFEINPDYIQVVMGFGNVNRDINQYLSL
;
A
#
# COMPACT_ATOMS: atom_id res chain seq x y z
N GLN A 1 -2.48 -19.64 3.74
CA GLN A 1 -1.24 -19.84 2.93
C GLN A 1 -1.57 -20.29 1.51
N LYS A 2 -2.28 -21.41 1.30
CA LYS A 2 -2.67 -21.87 -0.04
C LYS A 2 -3.36 -20.78 -0.88
N ASP A 3 -4.46 -20.20 -0.39
CA ASP A 3 -5.21 -19.18 -1.13
C ASP A 3 -4.37 -17.94 -1.47
N ARG A 4 -3.43 -17.56 -0.60
CA ARG A 4 -2.48 -16.47 -0.83
C ARG A 4 -1.47 -16.82 -1.94
N ILE A 5 -1.00 -18.06 -1.99
CA ILE A 5 -0.14 -18.55 -3.09
C ILE A 5 -0.92 -18.55 -4.39
N GLU A 6 -2.16 -19.03 -4.39
CA GLU A 6 -3.02 -19.07 -5.58
C GLU A 6 -3.30 -17.65 -6.09
N ASP A 7 -3.62 -16.69 -5.22
CA ASP A 7 -3.83 -15.28 -5.61
C ASP A 7 -2.56 -14.66 -6.20
N ILE A 8 -1.43 -14.74 -5.48
CA ILE A 8 -0.17 -14.11 -5.93
C ILE A 8 0.34 -14.72 -7.24
N THR A 9 0.31 -16.05 -7.35
CA THR A 9 0.96 -16.76 -8.46
C THR A 9 0.03 -17.08 -9.62
N GLY A 10 -1.29 -17.04 -9.41
CA GLY A 10 -2.27 -17.51 -10.40
C GLY A 10 -2.11 -19.00 -10.73
N ASN A 11 -1.47 -19.78 -9.84
CA ASN A 11 -1.06 -21.16 -10.08
C ASN A 11 -0.14 -21.35 -11.29
N ILE A 12 0.60 -20.31 -11.69
CA ILE A 12 1.53 -20.38 -12.82
C ILE A 12 2.71 -21.27 -12.39
N PRO A 13 2.98 -22.40 -13.08
CA PRO A 13 4.02 -23.34 -12.68
C PRO A 13 5.41 -22.70 -12.53
N LEU A 14 5.72 -21.72 -13.38
CA LEU A 14 6.98 -20.98 -13.29
C LEU A 14 7.14 -20.23 -11.95
N PHE A 15 6.07 -19.62 -11.44
CA PHE A 15 6.11 -18.87 -10.19
C PHE A 15 6.07 -19.81 -8.99
N LEU A 16 5.29 -20.89 -9.09
CA LEU A 16 5.28 -21.95 -8.09
C LEU A 16 6.66 -22.61 -7.95
N ASN A 17 7.36 -22.87 -9.06
CA ASN A 17 8.71 -23.43 -9.02
C ASN A 17 9.69 -22.51 -8.29
N VAL A 18 9.61 -21.19 -8.49
CA VAL A 18 10.46 -20.24 -7.75
C VAL A 18 10.22 -20.31 -6.24
N LEU A 19 8.98 -20.54 -5.80
CA LEU A 19 8.66 -20.75 -4.37
C LEU A 19 9.16 -22.10 -3.84
N LEU A 20 9.28 -23.11 -4.70
CA LEU A 20 9.76 -24.45 -4.34
C LEU A 20 11.28 -24.58 -4.38
N GLU A 21 11.95 -23.84 -5.25
CA GLU A 21 13.41 -23.89 -5.49
C GLU A 21 14.19 -22.93 -4.58
N SER A 22 13.51 -22.01 -3.88
CA SER A 22 14.19 -21.06 -3.00
C SER A 22 14.69 -21.74 -1.72
N ASP A 23 15.98 -21.64 -1.41
CA ASP A 23 16.57 -21.96 -0.09
C ASP A 23 16.12 -20.98 1.03
N CYS A 24 14.95 -20.35 0.85
CA CYS A 24 14.39 -19.36 1.76
C CYS A 24 13.99 -20.00 3.08
N LYS A 25 14.20 -19.27 4.18
CA LYS A 25 14.02 -19.80 5.53
C LYS A 25 12.55 -19.97 5.89
N ASP A 26 11.70 -19.13 5.31
CA ASP A 26 10.26 -19.17 5.47
C ASP A 26 9.55 -18.71 4.19
N PHE A 27 8.22 -18.76 4.25
CA PHE A 27 7.35 -18.40 3.13
C PHE A 27 7.46 -16.93 2.73
N GLU A 28 7.71 -16.04 3.69
CA GLU A 28 7.81 -14.60 3.44
C GLU A 28 9.11 -14.26 2.70
N ASP A 29 10.21 -14.90 3.09
CA ASP A 29 11.48 -14.84 2.38
C ASP A 29 11.33 -15.36 0.93
N ALA A 30 10.61 -16.48 0.74
CA ALA A 30 10.37 -17.07 -0.58
C ALA A 30 9.53 -16.14 -1.48
N LEU A 31 8.48 -15.53 -0.91
CA LEU A 31 7.70 -14.50 -1.60
C LEU A 31 8.55 -13.28 -1.94
N GLY A 32 9.37 -12.79 -1.00
CA GLY A 32 10.30 -11.68 -1.24
C GLY A 32 11.26 -11.97 -2.40
N TYR A 33 11.79 -13.19 -2.48
CA TYR A 33 12.62 -13.63 -3.60
C TYR A 33 11.85 -13.70 -4.92
N LEU A 34 10.63 -14.26 -4.92
CA LEU A 34 9.74 -14.26 -6.08
C LEU A 34 9.49 -12.84 -6.59
N TYR A 35 9.22 -11.88 -5.69
CA TYR A 35 9.07 -10.47 -6.02
C TYR A 35 10.28 -9.90 -6.73
N GLN A 36 11.49 -10.11 -6.19
CA GLN A 36 12.72 -9.63 -6.82
C GLN A 36 12.92 -10.21 -8.23
N GLN A 37 12.55 -11.47 -8.45
CA GLN A 37 12.75 -12.16 -9.73
C GLN A 37 11.77 -11.73 -10.83
N LEU A 38 10.55 -11.34 -10.46
CA LEU A 38 9.46 -11.12 -11.41
C LEU A 38 9.06 -9.66 -11.56
N ILE A 39 9.34 -8.79 -10.57
CA ILE A 39 8.99 -7.37 -10.66
C ILE A 39 9.55 -6.74 -11.94
N SER A 40 10.84 -6.91 -12.25
CA SER A 40 11.43 -6.37 -13.47
C SER A 40 10.83 -7.02 -14.72
N LYS A 41 10.63 -8.35 -14.71
CA LYS A 41 10.07 -9.08 -15.85
C LYS A 41 8.65 -8.65 -16.20
N ILE A 42 7.85 -8.23 -15.21
CA ILE A 42 6.49 -7.73 -15.39
C ILE A 42 6.53 -6.22 -15.69
N GLN A 43 7.28 -5.43 -14.92
CA GLN A 43 7.29 -3.96 -15.02
C GLN A 43 8.08 -3.43 -16.22
N ASP A 44 9.14 -4.09 -16.68
CA ASP A 44 9.96 -3.61 -17.79
C ASP A 44 9.14 -3.54 -19.11
N PRO A 45 8.36 -4.57 -19.50
CA PRO A 45 7.46 -4.45 -20.65
C PRO A 45 6.46 -3.30 -20.52
N MET A 46 5.91 -3.09 -19.31
CA MET A 46 4.93 -2.04 -19.03
C MET A 46 5.54 -0.65 -19.12
N THR A 47 6.77 -0.52 -18.62
CA THR A 47 7.56 0.72 -18.65
C THR A 47 8.00 1.03 -20.07
N ASN A 48 8.50 0.04 -20.83
CA ASN A 48 8.86 0.20 -22.23
C ASN A 48 7.65 0.59 -23.08
N PHE A 49 6.48 -0.02 -22.83
CA PHE A 49 5.23 0.39 -23.47
C PHE A 49 4.89 1.84 -23.11
N SER A 50 4.86 2.18 -21.82
CA SER A 50 4.65 3.54 -21.31
C SER A 50 5.57 4.59 -21.96
N ASP A 51 6.86 4.33 -22.03
CA ASP A 51 7.87 5.32 -22.42
C ASP A 51 7.94 5.50 -23.94
N THR A 52 7.45 4.52 -24.71
CA THR A 52 7.31 4.63 -26.17
C THR A 52 6.02 5.31 -26.60
N ILE A 53 5.10 5.57 -25.67
CA ILE A 53 3.83 6.25 -25.95
C ILE A 53 4.04 7.76 -26.06
N PRO A 54 3.68 8.38 -27.20
CA PRO A 54 3.73 9.83 -27.33
C PRO A 54 2.80 10.53 -26.33
N GLU A 55 3.20 11.70 -25.82
CA GLU A 55 2.46 12.49 -24.81
C GLU A 55 0.96 12.69 -25.12
N ARG A 56 0.64 12.84 -26.41
CA ARG A 56 -0.73 12.97 -26.95
C ARG A 56 -1.62 11.72 -26.73
N ARG A 57 -1.05 10.59 -26.33
CA ARG A 57 -1.74 9.32 -26.04
C ARG A 57 -1.61 8.94 -24.56
N ARG A 58 -1.41 9.89 -23.64
CA ARG A 58 -1.34 9.64 -22.18
C ARG A 58 -2.54 8.89 -21.60
N GLU A 59 -3.68 8.92 -22.28
CA GLU A 59 -4.84 8.05 -22.01
C GLU A 59 -4.50 6.54 -21.99
N LEU A 60 -3.38 6.13 -22.58
CA LEU A 60 -2.84 4.77 -22.53
C LEU A 60 -2.40 4.32 -21.13
N HIS A 61 -1.99 5.24 -20.27
CA HIS A 61 -1.78 4.89 -18.86
C HIS A 61 -3.09 4.60 -18.15
N VAL A 62 -4.20 5.21 -18.59
CA VAL A 62 -5.53 4.90 -18.07
C VAL A 62 -6.03 3.56 -18.62
N PHE A 63 -5.63 3.17 -19.84
CA PHE A 63 -5.93 1.83 -20.38
C PHE A 63 -5.37 0.70 -19.51
N LEU A 64 -4.17 0.88 -18.94
CA LEU A 64 -3.57 -0.08 -18.02
C LEU A 64 -4.46 -0.40 -16.80
N VAL A 65 -5.32 0.54 -16.39
CA VAL A 65 -6.32 0.33 -15.33
C VAL A 65 -7.37 -0.70 -15.76
N CYS A 66 -7.73 -0.78 -17.04
CA CYS A 66 -8.72 -1.74 -17.53
C CYS A 66 -8.31 -3.19 -17.22
N PHE A 67 -7.01 -3.51 -17.29
CA PHE A 67 -6.53 -4.83 -16.89
C PHE A 67 -6.77 -5.11 -15.41
N VAL A 68 -6.67 -4.10 -14.55
CA VAL A 68 -6.86 -4.27 -13.11
C VAL A 68 -8.33 -4.38 -12.73
N ILE A 69 -9.20 -3.62 -13.39
CA ILE A 69 -10.63 -3.53 -13.04
C ILE A 69 -11.55 -4.46 -13.86
N GLU A 70 -10.97 -5.37 -14.65
CA GLU A 70 -11.67 -6.20 -15.64
C GLU A 70 -12.55 -5.37 -16.58
N GLY A 71 -11.97 -4.28 -17.11
CA GLY A 71 -12.63 -3.31 -17.98
C GLY A 71 -12.48 -3.62 -19.47
N TYR A 72 -13.22 -2.88 -20.30
CA TYR A 72 -13.09 -2.97 -21.76
C TYR A 72 -11.83 -2.24 -22.25
N PRO A 73 -11.10 -2.80 -23.23
CA PRO A 73 -10.02 -2.08 -23.88
C PRO A 73 -10.62 -0.91 -24.69
N PRO A 74 -9.95 0.24 -24.76
CA PRO A 74 -10.37 1.32 -25.64
C PRO A 74 -10.30 0.87 -27.11
N SER A 75 -10.98 1.60 -27.99
CA SER A 75 -10.96 1.30 -29.42
C SER A 75 -9.58 1.54 -30.03
N GLY A 76 -9.15 0.64 -30.92
CA GLY A 76 -7.86 0.75 -31.63
C GLY A 76 -6.67 0.04 -30.98
N TYR A 77 -6.89 -0.70 -29.89
CA TYR A 77 -5.87 -1.49 -29.19
C TYR A 77 -6.01 -2.98 -29.47
N GLY A 78 -4.86 -3.68 -29.54
CA GLY A 78 -4.78 -5.09 -29.88
C GLY A 78 -3.81 -5.86 -29.00
N VAL A 79 -3.75 -7.18 -29.22
CA VAL A 79 -2.95 -8.13 -28.43
C VAL A 79 -1.44 -7.85 -28.42
N ASN A 80 -0.93 -6.97 -29.27
CA ASN A 80 0.51 -6.65 -29.33
C ASN A 80 0.92 -5.48 -28.42
N ASP A 81 -0.06 -4.81 -27.77
CA ASP A 81 0.19 -3.60 -26.98
C ASP A 81 0.54 -3.89 -25.51
N PHE A 82 0.57 -5.16 -25.10
CA PHE A 82 0.86 -5.56 -23.73
C PHE A 82 1.51 -6.94 -23.71
N ASP A 83 2.13 -7.29 -22.58
CA ASP A 83 2.76 -8.60 -22.44
C ASP A 83 1.71 -9.67 -22.17
N ASN A 84 1.40 -10.45 -23.21
CA ASN A 84 0.40 -11.53 -23.18
C ASN A 84 0.70 -12.62 -22.16
N ARG A 85 1.91 -12.67 -21.59
CA ARG A 85 2.24 -13.60 -20.51
C ARG A 85 1.59 -13.21 -19.19
N PHE A 86 1.28 -11.93 -19.00
CA PHE A 86 0.78 -11.38 -17.74
C PHE A 86 -0.61 -10.74 -17.87
N PHE A 87 -0.97 -10.28 -19.08
CA PHE A 87 -2.21 -9.57 -19.36
C PHE A 87 -2.84 -10.11 -20.64
N TYR A 88 -4.16 -10.27 -20.69
CA TYR A 88 -4.83 -10.79 -21.89
C TYR A 88 -6.22 -10.18 -22.06
N ILE A 89 -6.78 -10.28 -23.27
CA ILE A 89 -8.14 -9.85 -23.56
C ILE A 89 -8.97 -11.08 -23.93
N GLU A 90 -10.06 -11.31 -23.21
CA GLU A 90 -11.01 -12.38 -23.48
C GLU A 90 -12.43 -11.81 -23.43
N ASN A 91 -13.25 -12.10 -24.45
CA ASN A 91 -14.62 -11.57 -24.57
C ASN A 91 -14.70 -10.04 -24.44
N HIS A 92 -13.71 -9.33 -24.99
CA HIS A 92 -13.55 -7.88 -24.90
C HIS A 92 -13.29 -7.33 -23.48
N LEU A 93 -12.99 -8.17 -22.50
CA LEU A 93 -12.57 -7.74 -21.17
C LEU A 93 -11.07 -7.93 -21.02
N CYS A 94 -10.43 -6.97 -20.35
CA CYS A 94 -9.01 -7.01 -20.03
C CYS A 94 -8.80 -7.80 -18.74
N HIS A 95 -7.87 -8.74 -18.72
CA HIS A 95 -7.60 -9.64 -17.60
C HIS A 95 -6.12 -9.66 -17.25
N TYR A 96 -5.80 -9.91 -15.98
CA TYR A 96 -4.46 -10.27 -15.53
C TYR A 96 -4.41 -11.76 -15.19
N VAL A 97 -3.23 -12.38 -15.32
CA VAL A 97 -3.05 -13.81 -15.06
C VAL A 97 -2.91 -14.16 -13.57
N CYS A 98 -2.47 -13.20 -12.74
CA CYS A 98 -2.26 -13.39 -11.31
C CYS A 98 -2.23 -12.07 -10.52
N GLY A 99 -2.36 -12.15 -9.20
CA GLY A 99 -2.27 -11.02 -8.29
C GLY A 99 -0.95 -10.26 -8.39
N MET A 100 0.17 -10.97 -8.64
CA MET A 100 1.45 -10.30 -8.84
C MET A 100 1.45 -9.36 -10.07
N ALA A 101 0.80 -9.76 -11.17
CA ALA A 101 0.65 -8.92 -12.35
C ALA A 101 -0.28 -7.72 -12.08
N ARG A 102 -1.44 -7.97 -11.43
CA ARG A 102 -2.38 -6.94 -10.95
C ARG A 102 -1.67 -5.86 -10.16
N ASP A 103 -0.82 -6.30 -9.25
CA ASP A 103 -0.25 -5.42 -8.28
C ASP A 103 1.03 -4.70 -8.80
N CYS A 104 1.81 -5.34 -9.67
CA CYS A 104 2.88 -4.67 -10.43
C CYS A 104 2.32 -3.54 -11.29
N MET A 105 1.15 -3.74 -11.90
CA MET A 105 0.42 -2.73 -12.66
C MET A 105 0.04 -1.55 -11.77
N ALA A 106 -0.59 -1.81 -10.63
CA ALA A 106 -0.96 -0.73 -9.71
C ALA A 106 0.27 0.04 -9.23
N LYS A 107 1.34 -0.66 -8.83
CA LYS A 107 2.60 -0.02 -8.44
C LYS A 107 3.19 0.86 -9.54
N HIS A 108 3.16 0.41 -10.79
CA HIS A 108 3.60 1.22 -11.92
C HIS A 108 2.77 2.52 -12.07
N LEU A 109 1.44 2.43 -11.94
CA LEU A 109 0.56 3.60 -11.99
C LEU A 109 0.84 4.58 -10.84
N TYR A 110 1.10 4.07 -9.64
CA TYR A 110 1.55 4.83 -8.48
C TYR A 110 2.84 5.61 -8.77
N GLU A 111 3.88 4.93 -9.27
CA GLU A 111 5.19 5.51 -9.54
C GLU A 111 5.16 6.55 -10.68
N LYS A 112 4.22 6.43 -11.63
CA LYS A 112 4.00 7.43 -12.68
C LYS A 112 3.07 8.58 -12.25
N GLY A 113 2.68 8.64 -10.97
CA GLY A 113 1.83 9.69 -10.41
C GLY A 113 0.38 9.63 -10.92
N LYS A 114 -0.09 8.46 -11.36
CA LYS A 114 -1.44 8.23 -11.89
C LYS A 114 -2.44 7.76 -10.85
N MET A 115 -2.31 8.26 -9.62
CA MET A 115 -3.10 7.80 -8.49
C MET A 115 -4.59 8.18 -8.57
N GLU A 116 -4.93 9.18 -9.39
CA GLU A 116 -6.32 9.61 -9.63
C GLU A 116 -7.23 8.46 -10.06
N VAL A 117 -6.66 7.44 -10.73
CA VAL A 117 -7.38 6.26 -11.20
C VAL A 117 -8.00 5.45 -10.06
N PHE A 118 -7.32 5.38 -8.91
CA PHE A 118 -7.78 4.61 -7.74
C PHE A 118 -8.88 5.34 -6.96
N THR A 119 -9.03 6.65 -7.18
CA THR A 119 -10.15 7.44 -6.63
C THR A 119 -11.33 7.53 -7.59
N ASN A 120 -11.23 6.95 -8.79
CA ASN A 120 -12.30 6.97 -9.77
C ASN A 120 -13.42 6.01 -9.35
N ILE A 121 -14.67 6.42 -9.55
CA ILE A 121 -15.84 5.60 -9.23
C ILE A 121 -15.80 4.24 -9.94
N LYS A 122 -15.23 4.14 -11.15
CA LYS A 122 -15.07 2.87 -11.87
C LYS A 122 -14.17 1.87 -11.13
N TRP A 123 -13.14 2.36 -10.43
CA TRP A 123 -12.30 1.54 -9.58
C TRP A 123 -13.04 1.16 -8.29
N ILE A 124 -13.59 2.16 -7.60
CA ILE A 124 -14.25 1.97 -6.30
C ILE A 124 -15.46 1.04 -6.42
N SER A 125 -16.26 1.17 -7.48
CA SER A 125 -17.41 0.29 -7.71
C SER A 125 -17.00 -1.18 -7.89
N CYS A 126 -15.79 -1.47 -8.35
CA CYS A 126 -15.33 -2.86 -8.47
C CYS A 126 -15.18 -3.57 -7.10
N ILE A 127 -15.11 -2.85 -5.99
CA ILE A 127 -15.08 -3.44 -4.64
C ILE A 127 -16.28 -4.39 -4.42
N GLU A 128 -17.46 -4.05 -4.96
CA GLU A 128 -18.67 -4.86 -4.81
C GLU A 128 -18.57 -6.22 -5.56
N LYS A 129 -17.81 -6.24 -6.67
CA LYS A 129 -17.64 -7.44 -7.50
C LYS A 129 -16.81 -8.51 -6.82
N PHE A 130 -15.93 -8.12 -5.89
CA PHE A 130 -14.98 -9.03 -5.23
C PHE A 130 -15.44 -9.51 -3.85
N LYS A 131 -16.76 -9.57 -3.60
CA LYS A 131 -17.32 -10.05 -2.32
C LYS A 131 -16.84 -11.45 -1.92
N ASN A 132 -16.57 -12.32 -2.89
CA ASN A 132 -16.09 -13.69 -2.68
C ASN A 132 -14.56 -13.84 -2.80
N ASN A 133 -13.83 -12.74 -3.05
CA ASN A 133 -12.37 -12.73 -3.08
C ASN A 133 -11.83 -11.63 -2.13
N PRO A 134 -11.69 -11.94 -0.83
CA PRO A 134 -11.25 -10.99 0.17
C PRO A 134 -9.89 -10.35 -0.14
N SER A 135 -8.94 -11.10 -0.71
CA SER A 135 -7.61 -10.58 -1.08
C SER A 135 -7.71 -9.46 -2.11
N VAL A 136 -8.43 -9.70 -3.22
CA VAL A 136 -8.66 -8.68 -4.24
C VAL A 136 -9.46 -7.51 -3.68
N LYS A 137 -10.49 -7.79 -2.86
CA LYS A 137 -11.30 -6.74 -2.23
C LYS A 137 -10.45 -5.80 -1.37
N VAL A 138 -9.60 -6.37 -0.51
CA VAL A 138 -8.66 -5.60 0.34
C VAL A 138 -7.73 -4.76 -0.53
N PHE A 139 -7.14 -5.34 -1.57
CA PHE A 139 -6.26 -4.62 -2.50
C PHE A 139 -6.94 -3.38 -3.12
N PHE A 140 -8.17 -3.51 -3.61
CA PHE A 140 -8.91 -2.39 -4.19
C PHE A 140 -9.19 -1.28 -3.18
N VAL A 141 -9.55 -1.65 -1.96
CA VAL A 141 -9.84 -0.74 -0.85
C VAL A 141 -8.58 0.00 -0.41
N GLU A 142 -7.47 -0.70 -0.22
CA GLU A 142 -6.18 -0.12 0.15
C GLU A 142 -5.74 0.93 -0.87
N LYS A 143 -5.77 0.60 -2.16
CA LYS A 143 -5.35 1.54 -3.21
C LYS A 143 -6.25 2.77 -3.25
N ALA A 144 -7.56 2.57 -3.14
CA ALA A 144 -8.52 3.67 -3.10
C ALA A 144 -8.32 4.56 -1.86
N CYS A 145 -8.02 3.98 -0.69
CA CYS A 145 -7.75 4.72 0.54
C CYS A 145 -6.46 5.53 0.44
N ILE A 146 -5.35 4.90 0.07
CA ILE A 146 -4.05 5.58 -0.11
C ILE A 146 -4.19 6.75 -1.10
N ALA A 147 -4.86 6.53 -2.23
CA ALA A 147 -5.07 7.59 -3.21
C ALA A 147 -6.00 8.70 -2.72
N SER A 148 -7.01 8.37 -1.92
CA SER A 148 -7.90 9.35 -1.32
C SER A 148 -7.19 10.19 -0.25
N ILE A 149 -6.34 9.57 0.59
CA ILE A 149 -5.50 10.27 1.57
C ILE A 149 -4.55 11.23 0.86
N PHE A 150 -3.85 10.77 -0.18
CA PHE A 150 -2.95 11.63 -0.94
C PHE A 150 -3.71 12.83 -1.55
N LYS A 151 -4.87 12.58 -2.16
CA LYS A 151 -5.67 13.59 -2.85
C LYS A 151 -6.38 14.57 -1.92
N ASN A 152 -6.93 14.12 -0.79
CA ASN A 152 -7.82 14.93 0.06
C ASN A 152 -7.22 15.22 1.44
N GLY A 153 -6.20 14.49 1.85
CA GLY A 153 -5.72 14.46 3.22
C GLY A 153 -6.57 13.57 4.12
N ILE A 154 -6.18 13.48 5.39
CA ILE A 154 -6.87 12.73 6.45
C ILE A 154 -6.74 13.50 7.76
N MET A 155 -7.82 13.56 8.52
CA MET A 155 -7.82 14.18 9.85
C MET A 155 -7.72 13.10 10.92
N ALA A 156 -6.67 13.16 11.75
CA ALA A 156 -6.45 12.22 12.84
C ALA A 156 -5.98 12.98 14.08
N ASN A 157 -6.62 12.75 15.22
CA ASN A 157 -6.32 13.47 16.47
C ASN A 157 -6.20 15.00 16.30
N ARG A 158 -7.15 15.61 15.56
CA ARG A 158 -7.18 17.06 15.23
C ARG A 158 -5.99 17.57 14.40
N VAL A 159 -5.13 16.68 13.90
CA VAL A 159 -4.07 17.00 12.95
C VAL A 159 -4.58 16.69 11.54
N ASN A 160 -4.44 17.64 10.62
CA ASN A 160 -4.74 17.43 9.21
C ASN A 160 -3.47 16.99 8.49
N PHE A 161 -3.41 15.70 8.12
CA PHE A 161 -2.36 15.16 7.29
C PHE A 161 -2.78 15.27 5.84
N LYS A 162 -2.39 16.36 5.18
CA LYS A 162 -2.60 16.56 3.75
C LYS A 162 -1.27 16.44 3.03
N PRO A 163 -0.96 15.30 2.37
CA PRO A 163 0.31 15.12 1.69
C PRO A 163 0.54 16.17 0.61
N ASP A 164 1.72 16.78 0.62
CA ASP A 164 2.24 17.64 -0.43
C ASP A 164 2.92 16.82 -1.53
N ASP A 165 3.58 15.73 -1.13
CA ASP A 165 4.30 14.82 -2.02
C ASP A 165 4.37 13.40 -1.43
N MET A 166 4.84 12.46 -2.24
CA MET A 166 4.90 11.04 -1.92
C MET A 166 6.25 10.46 -2.30
N GLU A 167 6.79 9.62 -1.42
CA GLU A 167 8.01 8.87 -1.69
C GLU A 167 7.81 7.39 -1.40
N PHE A 168 8.50 6.57 -2.18
CA PHE A 168 8.50 5.12 -2.00
C PHE A 168 9.78 4.67 -1.33
N PHE A 169 9.72 3.80 -0.33
CA PHE A 169 10.90 3.31 0.39
C PHE A 169 10.97 1.78 0.40
N TYR A 170 12.21 1.25 0.36
CA TYR A 170 12.51 -0.18 0.56
C TYR A 170 12.99 -0.47 1.98
N ASP A 171 13.66 0.49 2.60
CA ASP A 171 14.27 0.42 3.92
C ASP A 171 13.97 1.76 4.62
N GLU A 172 13.50 1.69 5.87
CA GLU A 172 13.12 2.86 6.67
C GLU A 172 14.30 3.83 6.87
N LYS A 173 15.54 3.32 6.81
CA LYS A 173 16.76 4.13 6.92
C LYS A 173 16.91 5.11 5.76
N GLN A 174 16.25 4.87 4.63
CA GLN A 174 16.29 5.76 3.46
C GLN A 174 15.41 6.99 3.63
N ILE A 175 14.46 6.97 4.58
CA ILE A 175 13.53 8.06 4.82
C ILE A 175 14.28 9.25 5.44
N ARG A 176 14.26 10.39 4.74
CA ARG A 176 14.94 11.63 5.16
C ARG A 176 13.92 12.70 5.54
N PHE A 177 14.06 13.27 6.73
CA PHE A 177 13.08 14.20 7.32
C PHE A 177 13.50 15.66 7.24
N TYR A 178 14.80 15.94 7.10
CA TYR A 178 15.38 17.27 7.32
C TYR A 178 14.98 18.34 6.28
N SER A 179 14.33 17.97 5.18
CA SER A 179 13.95 18.87 4.07
C SER A 179 12.46 19.22 4.02
N ASN A 180 11.67 18.80 5.01
CA ASN A 180 10.20 18.77 4.90
C ASN A 180 9.50 19.74 5.86
N GLU A 181 10.19 20.76 6.36
CA GLU A 181 9.56 21.76 7.24
C GLU A 181 8.38 22.45 6.53
N GLY A 182 7.23 22.46 7.21
CA GLY A 182 5.98 23.00 6.68
C GLY A 182 5.27 22.08 5.68
N LYS A 183 5.79 20.87 5.44
CA LYS A 183 5.21 19.89 4.52
C LYS A 183 4.76 18.62 5.23
N CYS A 184 3.79 17.96 4.62
CA CYS A 184 3.41 16.59 4.92
C CYS A 184 3.84 15.67 3.77
N MET A 185 4.65 14.66 4.07
CA MET A 185 5.08 13.65 3.12
C MET A 185 4.33 12.34 3.37
N PHE A 186 3.93 11.66 2.30
CA PHE A 186 3.37 10.32 2.38
C PHE A 186 4.39 9.29 1.89
N TYR A 187 4.95 8.52 2.81
CA TYR A 187 5.90 7.46 2.50
C TYR A 187 5.15 6.13 2.31
N LEU A 188 5.34 5.48 1.17
CA LEU A 188 4.73 4.18 0.87
C LEU A 188 5.79 3.07 0.77
N PRO A 189 5.59 1.92 1.45
CA PRO A 189 6.49 0.80 1.34
C PRO A 189 6.45 0.19 -0.09
N ARG A 190 7.63 -0.10 -0.66
CA ARG A 190 7.74 -0.75 -1.99
C ARG A 190 7.58 -2.26 -1.96
N CYS A 191 7.78 -2.87 -0.80
CA CYS A 191 7.66 -4.30 -0.58
C CYS A 191 6.24 -4.64 -0.12
N TRP A 192 5.54 -5.57 -0.78
CA TRP A 192 4.42 -6.25 -0.12
C TRP A 192 4.96 -7.24 0.89
N ASN A 193 5.35 -6.70 2.04
CA ASN A 193 5.33 -7.46 3.27
C ASN A 193 5.52 -6.61 4.53
N GLN A 194 5.31 -5.29 4.46
CA GLN A 194 5.21 -4.54 5.71
C GLN A 194 3.82 -4.82 6.30
N GLU A 195 3.64 -6.01 6.90
CA GLU A 195 2.44 -6.38 7.67
C GLU A 195 2.11 -5.37 8.78
N ALA A 196 3.07 -4.49 9.08
CA ALA A 196 2.99 -3.41 10.05
C ALA A 196 2.16 -2.21 9.58
N ILE A 197 2.34 -1.76 8.32
CA ILE A 197 1.72 -0.53 7.79
C ILE A 197 1.58 -0.55 6.26
N ASP A 198 0.53 0.09 5.76
CA ASP A 198 0.30 0.34 4.33
C ASP A 198 0.86 1.69 3.86
N GLY A 199 1.16 2.58 4.80
CA GLY A 199 1.82 3.85 4.53
C GLY A 199 2.22 4.59 5.80
N LEU A 200 3.03 5.63 5.63
CA LEU A 200 3.58 6.43 6.72
C LEU A 200 3.48 7.92 6.37
N LEU A 201 2.64 8.64 7.10
CA LEU A 201 2.50 10.08 6.98
C LEU A 201 3.48 10.75 7.93
N ILE A 202 4.24 11.73 7.43
CA ILE A 202 5.14 12.53 8.24
C ILE A 202 4.79 13.98 8.02
N SER A 203 4.45 14.70 9.08
CA SER A 203 4.12 16.12 9.00
C SER A 203 5.02 16.90 9.95
N GLN A 204 5.82 17.82 9.40
CA GLN A 204 6.71 18.65 10.18
C GLN A 204 6.16 20.07 10.25
N THR A 205 5.86 20.51 11.47
CA THR A 205 5.59 21.91 11.78
C THR A 205 6.80 22.53 12.48
N ASN A 206 6.83 23.86 12.63
CA ASN A 206 7.92 24.56 13.32
C ASN A 206 8.15 24.04 14.76
N ASN A 207 7.11 23.50 15.40
CA ASN A 207 7.12 23.12 16.81
C ASN A 207 7.00 21.62 17.08
N LYS A 208 6.51 20.84 16.12
CA LYS A 208 6.22 19.41 16.30
C LYS A 208 6.49 18.61 15.04
N LEU A 209 7.00 17.41 15.23
CA LEU A 209 7.07 16.38 14.20
C LEU A 209 6.01 15.31 14.49
N TYR A 210 5.09 15.13 13.55
CA TYR A 210 4.09 14.08 13.61
C TYR A 210 4.54 12.90 12.78
N VAL A 211 4.55 11.72 13.39
CA VAL A 211 4.75 10.45 12.72
C VAL A 211 3.44 9.67 12.78
N ALA A 212 2.82 9.47 11.63
CA ALA A 212 1.53 8.83 11.53
C ALA A 212 1.59 7.58 10.64
N PRO A 213 1.93 6.41 11.22
CA PRO A 213 1.82 5.13 10.53
C PRO A 213 0.34 4.83 10.24
N VAL A 214 0.04 4.33 9.05
CA VAL A 214 -1.31 4.05 8.57
C VAL A 214 -1.45 2.57 8.25
N GLN A 215 -2.43 1.91 8.87
CA GLN A 215 -2.84 0.55 8.52
C GLN A 215 -4.31 0.56 8.08
N ILE A 216 -4.54 0.02 6.89
CA ILE A 216 -5.85 -0.16 6.27
C ILE A 216 -6.18 -1.65 6.38
N THR A 217 -7.37 -1.99 6.85
CA THR A 217 -7.81 -3.39 6.89
C THR A 217 -9.32 -3.51 6.94
N LEU A 218 -9.86 -4.55 6.30
CA LEU A 218 -11.27 -4.91 6.43
C LEU A 218 -11.57 -5.64 7.74
N ASP A 219 -10.56 -6.23 8.38
CA ASP A 219 -10.66 -6.99 9.63
C ASP A 219 -9.48 -6.67 10.55
N LYS A 220 -9.71 -5.75 11.49
CA LYS A 220 -8.71 -5.35 12.49
C LYS A 220 -8.31 -6.51 13.40
N SER A 221 -9.20 -7.47 13.66
CA SER A 221 -8.90 -8.57 14.57
C SER A 221 -7.79 -9.48 14.04
N SER A 222 -7.81 -9.75 12.74
CA SER A 222 -6.77 -10.50 12.01
C SER A 222 -5.45 -9.74 11.87
N HIS A 223 -5.47 -8.41 12.01
CA HIS A 223 -4.30 -7.53 11.93
C HIS A 223 -3.94 -6.91 13.29
N SER A 224 -4.47 -7.41 14.40
CA SER A 224 -4.39 -6.77 15.72
C SER A 224 -2.97 -6.50 16.25
N ASP A 225 -1.95 -7.12 15.65
CA ASP A 225 -0.54 -6.93 16.01
C ASP A 225 0.24 -5.97 15.07
N SER A 226 -0.41 -5.29 14.11
CA SER A 226 0.29 -4.37 13.19
C SER A 226 1.02 -3.23 13.94
N GLU A 227 0.45 -2.72 15.03
CA GLU A 227 1.12 -1.76 15.92
C GLU A 227 2.40 -2.36 16.53
N GLY A 228 2.30 -3.57 17.08
CA GLY A 228 3.43 -4.29 17.65
C GLY A 228 4.53 -4.57 16.62
N LYS A 229 4.13 -4.99 15.40
CA LYS A 229 5.04 -5.19 14.27
C LYS A 229 5.71 -3.88 13.85
N PHE A 230 4.97 -2.77 13.76
CA PHE A 230 5.53 -1.45 13.47
C PHE A 230 6.59 -1.06 14.51
N PHE A 231 6.25 -1.13 15.80
CA PHE A 231 7.17 -0.71 16.85
C PHE A 231 8.39 -1.63 17.03
N SER A 232 8.28 -2.90 16.64
CA SER A 232 9.39 -3.86 16.74
C SER A 232 10.29 -3.91 15.49
N SER A 233 9.77 -3.61 14.29
CA SER A 233 10.51 -3.78 13.03
C SER A 233 10.84 -2.46 12.31
N VAL A 234 9.88 -1.54 12.22
CA VAL A 234 9.99 -0.29 11.44
C VAL A 234 10.51 0.84 12.32
N TRP A 235 9.91 0.98 13.51
CA TRP A 235 10.19 2.07 14.45
C TRP A 235 11.65 2.18 14.89
N PRO A 236 12.39 1.09 15.23
CA PRO A 236 13.77 1.22 15.69
C PRO A 236 14.69 1.85 14.64
N ASN A 237 14.48 1.53 13.37
CA ASN A 237 15.20 2.14 12.25
C ASN A 237 14.78 3.60 12.07
N LEU A 238 13.47 3.86 12.07
CA LEU A 238 12.91 5.20 11.90
C LEU A 238 13.36 6.17 13.00
N LYS A 239 13.26 5.77 14.27
CA LYS A 239 13.60 6.56 15.46
C LYS A 239 15.03 7.06 15.42
N SER A 240 15.97 6.25 14.92
CA SER A 240 17.38 6.65 14.82
C SER A 240 17.58 7.90 13.94
N ASN A 241 16.76 8.05 12.89
CA ASN A 241 16.75 9.19 11.99
C ASN A 241 16.00 10.41 12.56
N LEU A 242 15.27 10.23 13.68
CA LEU A 242 14.41 11.23 14.33
C LEU A 242 15.00 11.81 15.63
N SER A 243 16.24 11.44 15.98
CA SER A 243 16.89 11.84 17.24
C SER A 243 16.92 13.36 17.51
N CYS A 244 16.94 14.19 16.47
CA CYS A 244 16.89 15.65 16.61
C CYS A 244 15.50 16.23 16.94
N PHE A 245 14.46 15.38 16.99
CA PHE A 245 13.08 15.75 17.24
C PHE A 245 12.48 15.10 18.50
N GLU A 246 13.27 14.37 19.31
CA GLU A 246 12.76 13.56 20.43
C GLU A 246 11.78 14.31 21.34
N ASP A 247 12.10 15.55 21.75
CA ASP A 247 11.25 16.36 22.63
C ASP A 247 9.99 16.96 21.97
N ARG A 248 9.86 16.80 20.64
CA ARG A 248 8.81 17.42 19.80
C ARG A 248 8.08 16.39 18.95
N LEU A 249 8.30 15.12 19.22
CA LEU A 249 7.78 14.00 18.46
C LEU A 249 6.39 13.60 18.99
N GLU A 250 5.42 13.45 18.09
CA GLU A 250 4.09 12.94 18.40
C GLU A 250 3.76 11.81 17.42
N ILE A 251 3.40 10.64 17.96
CA ILE A 251 3.11 9.45 17.16
C ILE A 251 1.60 9.22 17.17
N ILE A 252 1.00 9.12 15.98
CA ILE A 252 -0.44 8.89 15.80
C ILE A 252 -0.61 7.66 14.90
N PHE A 253 -0.89 6.49 15.48
CA PHE A 253 -1.14 5.28 14.71
C PHE A 253 -2.57 5.28 14.18
N ILE A 254 -2.73 5.34 12.86
CA ILE A 254 -4.03 5.47 12.19
C ILE A 254 -4.47 4.10 11.66
N TRP A 255 -5.61 3.64 12.16
CA TRP A 255 -6.35 2.49 11.67
C TRP A 255 -7.51 2.96 10.80
N ILE A 256 -7.55 2.51 9.54
CA ILE A 256 -8.69 2.70 8.65
C ILE A 256 -9.38 1.35 8.48
N THR A 257 -10.56 1.21 9.05
CA THR A 257 -11.25 -0.09 9.14
C THR A 257 -12.77 0.03 8.97
N ASN A 258 -13.48 -1.09 9.10
CA ASN A 258 -14.95 -1.11 9.20
C ASN A 258 -15.47 -0.80 10.62
N GLU A 259 -14.59 -0.66 11.60
CA GLU A 259 -14.96 -0.37 12.98
C GLU A 259 -15.39 1.10 13.16
N SER A 260 -16.10 1.36 14.27
CA SER A 260 -16.49 2.69 14.67
C SER A 260 -15.29 3.55 15.06
N ASP A 261 -15.40 4.84 14.81
CA ASP A 261 -14.36 5.82 15.14
C ASP A 261 -14.04 5.81 16.64
N THR A 262 -12.77 5.63 16.99
CA THR A 262 -12.28 5.66 18.38
C THR A 262 -10.87 6.21 18.46
N ASP A 263 -10.64 7.12 19.41
CA ASP A 263 -9.31 7.66 19.70
C ASP A 263 -8.88 7.21 21.11
N VAL A 264 -7.71 6.58 21.22
CA VAL A 264 -7.20 6.04 22.49
C VAL A 264 -5.73 6.40 22.64
N THR A 265 -5.36 7.01 23.76
CA THR A 265 -3.95 7.18 24.14
C THR A 265 -3.39 5.83 24.60
N VAL A 266 -2.29 5.40 24.02
CA VAL A 266 -1.58 4.18 24.41
C VAL A 266 -0.26 4.56 25.08
N GLU A 267 -0.16 4.17 26.35
CA GLU A 267 1.04 4.38 27.15
C GLU A 267 2.20 3.51 26.66
N SER A 268 3.40 4.05 26.83
CA SER A 268 4.67 3.38 26.55
C SER A 268 4.80 2.08 27.34
N LYS A 269 5.33 1.07 26.66
CA LYS A 269 5.61 -0.23 27.27
C LYS A 269 7.08 -0.54 27.13
N SER A 270 7.65 -1.09 28.19
CA SER A 270 9.02 -1.58 28.20
C SER A 270 9.09 -2.95 28.86
N ARG A 271 10.02 -3.77 28.39
CA ARG A 271 10.32 -5.09 28.95
C ARG A 271 11.67 -5.06 29.65
N LYS A 272 11.69 -5.40 30.94
CA LYS A 272 12.93 -5.60 31.69
C LYS A 272 13.40 -7.05 31.55
N THR A 273 14.67 -7.24 31.24
CA THR A 273 15.38 -8.51 31.35
C THR A 273 16.46 -8.38 32.43
N ARG A 274 17.09 -9.50 32.84
CA ARG A 274 18.11 -9.51 33.92
C ARG A 274 19.20 -8.45 33.76
N ASN A 275 19.55 -8.07 32.53
CA ASN A 275 20.66 -7.14 32.25
C ASN A 275 20.29 -5.89 31.44
N LYS A 276 19.07 -5.77 30.88
CA LYS A 276 18.68 -4.63 30.02
C LYS A 276 17.17 -4.36 30.03
N SER A 277 16.80 -3.10 29.85
CA SER A 277 15.44 -2.67 29.53
C SER A 277 15.30 -2.49 28.02
N PHE A 278 14.23 -3.02 27.43
CA PHE A 278 13.91 -2.89 26.00
C PHE A 278 12.59 -2.14 25.85
N GLU A 279 12.57 -1.08 25.03
CA GLU A 279 11.33 -0.40 24.62
C GLU A 279 10.52 -1.35 23.73
N ILE A 280 9.23 -1.56 24.06
CA ILE A 280 8.28 -2.30 23.22
C ILE A 280 7.58 -1.30 22.29
N ASN A 281 7.07 -0.21 22.87
CA ASN A 281 6.51 0.93 22.15
C ASN A 281 6.70 2.23 22.96
N PRO A 282 6.88 3.37 22.28
CA PRO A 282 6.79 4.69 22.92
C PRO A 282 5.33 5.04 23.27
N ASP A 283 5.09 6.21 23.86
CA ASP A 283 3.74 6.77 23.96
C ASP A 283 3.23 7.12 22.56
N TYR A 284 1.97 6.78 22.26
CA TYR A 284 1.34 7.16 20.99
C TYR A 284 -0.18 7.27 21.13
N ILE A 285 -0.82 7.85 20.13
CA ILE A 285 -2.28 7.96 20.04
C ILE A 285 -2.75 7.00 18.96
N GLN A 286 -3.61 6.05 19.32
CA GLN A 286 -4.32 5.20 18.38
C GLN A 286 -5.57 5.93 17.90
N VAL A 287 -5.70 6.10 16.59
CA VAL A 287 -6.90 6.66 15.95
C VAL A 287 -7.48 5.57 15.06
N VAL A 288 -8.65 5.05 15.40
CA VAL A 288 -9.43 4.15 14.56
C VAL A 288 -10.49 4.97 13.87
N MET A 289 -10.60 4.84 12.55
CA MET A 289 -11.61 5.51 11.77
C MET A 289 -12.21 4.62 10.69
N GLY A 290 -13.48 4.87 10.40
CA GLY A 290 -14.21 4.22 9.32
C GLY A 290 -13.73 4.66 7.93
N PHE A 291 -13.87 3.77 6.92
CA PHE A 291 -13.59 4.09 5.52
C PHE A 291 -14.29 5.37 5.01
N GLY A 292 -15.47 5.68 5.55
CA GLY A 292 -16.24 6.88 5.16
C GLY A 292 -15.55 8.20 5.48
N ASN A 293 -14.64 8.22 6.47
CA ASN A 293 -13.82 9.39 6.80
C ASN A 293 -12.69 9.64 5.79
N VAL A 294 -12.31 8.59 5.05
CA VAL A 294 -11.31 8.67 3.97
C VAL A 294 -12.00 9.00 2.64
N ASN A 295 -13.04 8.23 2.31
CA ASN A 295 -13.83 8.40 1.11
C ASN A 295 -15.20 7.72 1.26
N ARG A 296 -16.27 8.50 1.09
CA ARG A 296 -17.66 8.03 1.25
C ARG A 296 -18.04 6.93 0.26
N ASP A 297 -17.52 6.98 -0.96
CA ASP A 297 -17.82 5.99 -2.00
C ASP A 297 -17.26 4.61 -1.60
N ILE A 298 -16.05 4.57 -1.00
CA ILE A 298 -15.46 3.31 -0.51
C ILE A 298 -16.40 2.66 0.52
N ASN A 299 -16.86 3.44 1.50
CA ASN A 299 -17.78 2.94 2.52
C ASN A 299 -19.10 2.44 1.93
N GLN A 300 -19.64 3.16 0.94
CA GLN A 300 -20.87 2.76 0.25
C GLN A 300 -20.72 1.41 -0.43
N TYR A 301 -19.67 1.21 -1.24
CA TYR A 301 -19.46 -0.05 -1.97
C TYR A 301 -18.95 -1.20 -1.11
N LEU A 302 -18.44 -0.92 0.10
CA LEU A 302 -18.14 -1.94 1.10
C LEU A 302 -19.40 -2.49 1.79
N SER A 303 -20.45 -1.69 1.88
CA SER A 303 -21.69 -2.00 2.61
C SER A 303 -22.72 -2.81 1.78
N LEU A 304 -22.44 -3.06 0.50
CA LEU A 304 -23.28 -3.82 -0.45
C LEU A 304 -22.80 -5.29 -0.56
#